data_AF-R7LQ47-F1
#
_entry.id   AF-R7LQ47-F1
#
_cell.length_a   1.000
_cell.length_b   1.000
_cell.length_c   1.000
_cell.angle_alpha   90.00
_cell.angle_beta   90.00
_cell.angle_gamma   90.00
#
_symmetry.space_group_name_H-M   'P 1'
#
loop_
_entity.id
_entity.type
_entity.pdbx_description
1 polymer ?
#
loop_
_entity_poly.entity_id
_entity_poly.type
_entity_poly.pdbx_seq_one_letter_code
_entity_poly.pdbx_strand_id
1 'polypeptide(L)'
;MTNPETPKYIATEERKGQARRLVKDFLQEQNTSVYRLARMLNETYGRSASDSNLLNKLARSSFKVTELMDIAELFGYELKFVPKPPIEGHDKNSKQT
;
A
#
# COMPACT_ATOMS: atom_id res chain seq x y z
N MET A 1 0.10 25.14 26.55
CA MET A 1 0.59 23.76 26.73
C MET A 1 1.27 23.34 25.44
N THR A 2 2.59 23.14 25.44
CA THR A 2 3.32 22.60 24.29
C THR A 2 3.01 21.11 24.17
N ASN A 3 2.45 20.70 23.03
CA ASN A 3 2.20 19.29 22.76
C ASN A 3 3.56 18.57 22.73
N PRO A 4 3.76 17.44 23.45
CA PRO A 4 5.00 16.69 23.34
C PRO A 4 5.20 16.27 21.88
N GLU A 5 6.41 16.43 21.35
CA GLU A 5 6.73 16.01 19.99
C GLU A 5 6.57 14.49 19.87
N THR A 6 5.39 14.05 19.41
CA THR A 6 5.17 12.64 19.08
C THR A 6 6.11 12.26 17.95
N PRO A 7 6.95 11.21 18.11
CA PRO A 7 7.86 10.79 17.07
C PRO A 7 7.08 10.42 15.81
N LYS A 8 7.52 10.95 14.67
CA LYS A 8 6.92 10.64 13.36
C LYS A 8 7.03 9.14 13.11
N TYR A 9 5.95 8.53 12.64
CA TYR A 9 5.98 7.13 12.24
C TYR A 9 6.97 6.92 11.08
N ILE A 10 7.89 5.97 11.25
CA ILE A 10 8.80 5.51 10.22
C ILE A 10 8.60 4.00 10.06
N ALA A 11 8.16 3.58 8.88
CA ALA A 11 8.00 2.17 8.58
C ALA A 11 9.36 1.44 8.65
N THR A 12 9.38 0.22 9.19
CA THR A 12 10.56 -0.65 9.19
C THR A 12 10.95 -1.04 7.76
N GLU A 13 12.21 -1.37 7.53
CA GLU A 13 12.66 -1.83 6.20
C GLU A 13 11.95 -3.10 5.74
N GLU A 14 11.59 -3.99 6.69
CA GLU A 14 10.76 -5.16 6.39
C GLU A 14 9.37 -4.76 5.85
N ARG A 15 8.69 -3.82 6.52
CA ARG A 15 7.38 -3.32 6.09
C ARG A 15 7.46 -2.62 4.74
N LYS A 16 8.51 -1.83 4.52
CA LYS A 16 8.79 -1.21 3.22
C LYS A 16 9.00 -2.27 2.13
N GLY A 17 9.75 -3.33 2.44
CA GLY A 17 9.96 -4.46 1.55
C GLY A 17 8.67 -5.18 1.18
N GLN A 18 7.80 -5.44 2.14
CA GLN A 18 6.47 -6.03 1.92
C GLN A 18 5.59 -5.14 1.04
N ALA A 19 5.54 -3.83 1.31
CA ALA A 19 4.78 -2.88 0.50
C ALA A 19 5.32 -2.80 -0.95
N ARG A 20 6.64 -2.86 -1.15
CA ARG A 20 7.25 -2.92 -2.48
C ARG A 20 6.82 -4.16 -3.26
N ARG A 21 6.87 -5.33 -2.61
CA ARG A 21 6.45 -6.59 -3.23
C ARG A 21 4.97 -6.56 -3.58
N LEU A 22 4.11 -6.15 -2.65
CA LEU A 22 2.67 -6.01 -2.90
C LEU A 22 2.37 -5.24 -4.19
N VAL A 23 2.96 -4.05 -4.36
CA VAL A 23 2.71 -3.24 -5.58
C VAL A 23 3.34 -3.88 -6.81
N LYS A 24 4.55 -4.44 -6.72
CA LYS A 24 5.22 -5.06 -7.87
C LYS A 24 4.49 -6.31 -8.36
N ASP A 25 4.12 -7.19 -7.44
CA ASP A 25 3.43 -8.44 -7.72
C ASP A 25 2.07 -8.13 -8.36
N PHE A 26 1.33 -7.17 -7.81
CA PHE A 26 0.08 -6.68 -8.41
C PHE A 26 0.29 -6.20 -9.85
N LEU A 27 1.28 -5.34 -10.12
CA LEU A 27 1.52 -4.86 -11.49
C LEU A 27 1.95 -5.98 -12.45
N GLN A 28 2.72 -6.96 -11.95
CA GLN A 28 3.11 -8.12 -12.74
C GLN A 28 1.89 -8.98 -13.11
N GLU A 29 0.97 -9.22 -12.17
CA GLU A 29 -0.28 -9.94 -12.44
C GLU A 29 -1.13 -9.26 -13.52
N GLN A 30 -1.10 -7.92 -13.57
CA GLN A 30 -1.79 -7.13 -14.60
C GLN A 30 -0.99 -6.99 -15.91
N ASN A 31 0.15 -7.69 -16.05
CA ASN A 31 1.08 -7.57 -17.19
C ASN A 31 1.44 -6.12 -17.52
N THR A 32 1.66 -5.29 -16.48
CA THR A 32 1.95 -3.86 -16.63
C THR A 32 3.26 -3.46 -15.96
N SER A 33 3.78 -2.29 -16.33
CA SER A 33 4.97 -1.70 -15.73
C SER A 33 4.61 -0.43 -14.98
N VAL A 34 5.50 0.05 -14.10
CA VAL A 34 5.31 1.34 -13.40
C VAL A 34 5.16 2.51 -14.37
N TYR A 35 5.90 2.49 -15.49
CA TYR A 35 5.81 3.51 -16.53
C TYR A 35 4.45 3.47 -17.25
N ARG A 36 3.95 2.27 -17.56
CA ARG A 36 2.64 2.12 -18.17
C ARG A 36 1.53 2.52 -17.20
N LEU A 37 1.65 2.16 -15.92
CA LEU A 37 0.75 2.58 -14.85
C LEU A 37 0.67 4.11 -14.77
N ALA A 38 1.81 4.80 -14.77
CA ALA A 38 1.84 6.27 -14.73
C ALA A 38 1.04 6.89 -15.88
N ARG A 39 1.21 6.39 -17.11
CA ARG A 39 0.41 6.83 -18.27
C ARG A 39 -1.09 6.58 -18.07
N MET A 40 -1.47 5.37 -17.68
CA MET A 40 -2.87 5.00 -17.47
C MET A 40 -3.54 5.86 -16.38
N LEU A 41 -2.83 6.15 -15.28
CA LEU A 41 -3.33 7.03 -14.21
C LEU A 41 -3.52 8.48 -14.71
N ASN A 42 -2.59 9.00 -15.50
CA ASN A 42 -2.72 10.34 -16.09
C ASN A 42 -3.91 10.39 -17.08
N GLU A 43 -4.06 9.36 -17.92
CA GLU A 43 -5.13 9.27 -18.92
C GLU A 43 -6.52 9.15 -18.27
N THR A 44 -6.64 8.38 -17.18
CA THR A 44 -7.92 8.10 -16.53
C THR A 44 -8.35 9.22 -15.58
N TYR A 45 -7.42 9.75 -14.78
CA TYR A 45 -7.75 10.67 -13.68
C TYR A 45 -7.24 12.10 -13.89
N GLY A 46 -6.44 12.36 -14.94
CA GLY A 46 -5.87 13.68 -15.20
C GLY A 46 -4.88 14.16 -14.12
N ARG A 47 -4.39 13.26 -13.26
CA ARG A 47 -3.52 13.60 -12.12
C ARG A 47 -2.09 13.13 -12.37
N SER A 48 -1.16 14.08 -12.18
CA SER A 48 0.28 14.13 -12.47
C SER A 48 1.16 13.01 -11.90
N ALA A 49 0.81 11.74 -12.15
CA ALA A 49 1.70 10.63 -11.90
C ALA A 49 2.81 10.65 -12.96
N SER A 50 3.88 11.41 -12.73
CA SER A 50 5.09 11.25 -13.54
C SER A 50 5.70 9.88 -13.27
N ASP A 51 6.35 9.29 -14.28
CA ASP A 51 7.11 8.05 -14.15
C ASP A 51 8.07 8.11 -12.95
N SER A 52 8.78 9.24 -12.79
CA SER A 52 9.73 9.47 -11.71
C SER A 52 9.07 9.52 -10.32
N ASN A 53 7.89 10.13 -10.18
CA ASN A 53 7.17 10.19 -8.91
C ASN A 53 6.73 8.78 -8.48
N LEU A 54 6.18 8.00 -9.42
CA LEU A 54 5.70 6.65 -9.15
C LEU A 54 6.86 5.69 -8.83
N LEU A 55 7.97 5.78 -9.56
CA LEU A 55 9.19 5.03 -9.26
C LEU A 55 9.75 5.38 -7.88
N ASN A 56 9.80 6.67 -7.52
CA ASN A 56 10.28 7.11 -6.22
C ASN A 56 9.37 6.62 -5.08
N LYS A 57 8.04 6.68 -5.28
CA LYS A 57 7.07 6.13 -4.33
C LYS A 57 7.22 4.63 -4.14
N LEU A 58 7.48 3.90 -5.23
CA LEU A 58 7.76 2.48 -5.16
C LEU A 58 9.06 2.19 -4.42
N ALA A 59 10.17 2.86 -4.77
CA ALA A 59 11.46 2.67 -4.12
C ALA A 59 11.38 2.93 -2.61
N ARG A 60 10.67 4.00 -2.20
CA ARG A 60 10.54 4.43 -0.81
C ARG A 60 9.37 3.80 -0.05
N SER A 61 8.54 3.00 -0.73
CA SER A 61 7.32 2.41 -0.16
C SER A 61 6.39 3.45 0.46
N SER A 62 6.20 4.57 -0.22
CA SER A 62 5.53 5.77 0.30
C SER A 62 4.26 6.11 -0.48
N PHE A 63 3.54 5.10 -0.94
CA PHE A 63 2.20 5.29 -1.53
C PHE A 63 1.21 5.67 -0.44
N LYS A 64 0.37 6.67 -0.73
CA LYS A 64 -0.79 7.00 0.08
C LYS A 64 -1.89 5.98 -0.19
N VAL A 65 -2.75 5.74 0.79
CA VAL A 65 -3.89 4.81 0.63
C VAL A 65 -4.77 5.20 -0.56
N THR A 66 -5.06 6.49 -0.73
CA THR A 66 -5.84 6.98 -1.88
C THR A 66 -5.20 6.65 -3.22
N GLU A 67 -3.87 6.70 -3.31
CA GLU A 67 -3.15 6.34 -4.54
C GLU A 67 -3.25 4.84 -4.82
N LEU A 68 -3.24 4.00 -3.78
CA LEU A 68 -3.46 2.56 -3.93
C LEU A 68 -4.91 2.25 -4.33
N MET A 69 -5.88 3.04 -3.87
CA MET A 69 -7.29 2.92 -4.28
C MET A 69 -7.44 3.27 -5.77
N ASP A 70 -6.88 4.39 -6.23
CA ASP A 70 -6.93 4.79 -7.65
C ASP A 70 -6.29 3.72 -8.55
N ILE A 71 -5.15 3.14 -8.10
CA ILE A 71 -4.48 2.04 -8.80
C ILE A 71 -5.37 0.80 -8.84
N ALA A 72 -5.97 0.40 -7.73
CA ALA A 72 -6.86 -0.77 -7.69
C ALA A 72 -8.07 -0.58 -8.63
N GLU A 73 -8.74 0.57 -8.53
CA GLU A 73 -9.91 0.91 -9.34
C GLU A 73 -9.59 0.89 -10.84
N LEU A 74 -8.41 1.37 -11.23
CA LEU A 74 -7.94 1.38 -12.62
C LEU A 74 -7.90 -0.03 -13.25
N PHE A 75 -7.66 -1.08 -12.45
CA PHE A 75 -7.66 -2.47 -12.91
C PHE A 75 -8.95 -3.23 -12.54
N GLY A 76 -9.99 -2.55 -12.05
CA GLY A 76 -11.25 -3.17 -11.65
C GLY A 76 -11.21 -3.88 -10.30
N TYR A 77 -10.30 -3.48 -9.41
CA TYR A 77 -10.17 -4.01 -8.04
C TYR A 77 -10.64 -3.00 -6.99
N GLU A 78 -10.93 -3.50 -5.79
CA GLU A 78 -11.16 -2.70 -4.58
C GLU A 78 -10.14 -3.04 -3.48
N LEU A 79 -9.82 -2.07 -2.63
CA LEU A 79 -8.96 -2.28 -1.47
C LEU A 79 -9.82 -2.60 -0.24
N LYS A 80 -9.62 -3.79 0.34
CA LYS A 80 -10.35 -4.25 1.52
C LYS A 80 -9.42 -4.78 2.62
N PHE A 81 -9.81 -4.55 3.86
CA PHE A 81 -9.19 -5.23 5.00
C PHE A 81 -9.88 -6.58 5.20
N VAL A 82 -9.11 -7.66 5.13
CA VAL A 82 -9.61 -9.02 5.38
C VAL A 82 -9.15 -9.44 6.78
N PRO A 83 -10.07 -9.87 7.67
CA PRO A 83 -9.67 -10.40 8.97
C PRO A 83 -8.76 -11.61 8.76
N LYS A 84 -7.61 -11.64 9.44
CA LYS A 84 -6.79 -12.85 9.46
C LYS A 84 -7.55 -13.93 10.22
N PRO A 85 -7.57 -15.18 9.73
CA PRO A 85 -8.07 -16.27 10.55
C PRO A 85 -7.27 -16.29 11.86
N PRO A 86 -7.93 -16.55 13.01
CA PRO A 86 -7.21 -16.75 14.25
C PRO A 86 -6.18 -17.85 14.02
N ILE A 87 -4.93 -17.60 14.40
CA ILE A 87 -3.91 -18.64 14.41
C ILE A 87 -4.41 -19.67 15.43
N GLU A 88 -4.74 -20.88 14.99
CA GLU A 88 -5.09 -22.00 15.88
C GLU A 88 -3.99 -22.10 16.95
N GLY A 89 -4.30 -21.71 18.19
CA GLY A 89 -3.33 -21.68 19.29
C GLY A 89 -3.38 -20.47 20.24
N HIS A 90 -4.11 -19.41 19.92
CA HIS A 90 -4.44 -18.36 20.91
C HIS A 90 -5.88 -18.44 21.37
N ASP A 91 -6.29 -19.62 21.85
CA ASP A 91 -7.48 -19.72 22.68
C ASP A 91 -7.23 -18.95 23.98
N LYS A 92 -8.11 -17.99 24.20
CA LYS A 92 -8.14 -17.12 25.36
C LYS A 92 -8.45 -17.95 26.59
N ASN A 93 -7.42 -18.32 27.34
CA ASN A 93 -7.58 -18.55 28.77
C ASN A 93 -7.78 -17.19 29.45
N SER A 94 -8.98 -16.62 29.34
CA SER A 94 -9.37 -15.44 30.11
C SER A 94 -10.85 -15.46 30.46
N LYS A 95 -11.29 -16.52 31.15
CA LYS A 95 -12.37 -16.48 32.17
C LYS A 95 -12.13 -17.52 33.28
N GLN A 96 -11.18 -17.21 34.15
CA GLN A 96 -11.21 -17.48 35.59
C GLN A 96 -10.80 -16.12 36.16
N THR A 97 -11.63 -15.36 36.85
CA THR A 97 -12.53 -15.65 37.98
C THR A 97 -13.61 -14.58 38.07
#